data_AF-A0A0G2FMY8-F1
#
_entry.id   AF-A0A0G2FMY8-F1
#
_cell.length_a   1.000
_cell.length_b   1.000
_cell.length_c   1.000
_cell.angle_alpha   90.00
_cell.angle_beta   90.00
_cell.angle_gamma   90.00
#
_symmetry.space_group_name_H-M   'P 1'
#
loop_
_entity.id
_entity.type
_entity.pdbx_description
1 polymer ?
#
loop_
_entity_poly.entity_id
_entity_poly.type
_entity_poly.pdbx_seq_one_letter_code
_entity_poly.pdbx_strand_id
1 'polypeptide(L)'
;MPSKGVQVYTYIAVPGCIIELSVPGQTVVKDQLHQFWNGDLEVESSRIDSFFDKTGRFVFKVLHEGRLVTEQWVEVNALTGSVGEGTMTTISNTHSVVHPDPRIIVSYGFYESGHGHDILPNRHQCYITVTPDYSDWLVQNCATILKHAGGAVVRTLIANEEKYTQVLAELADKLSGPAVSLIAPNIVSSLAITQKDPLPIILAAIPGMAYDEFLTEVVRFLVEHPTEIIVVQLRWDGVPGDCERPNDEQQNEHLQAALRQFEGHQQHVIAGNLDDLRNRTIGDLRRDRRRLIMLRDVDSISTYTDAGNATLNGDSIVEGFGTVLHPECCGGRGFINIQCQATASNIPKAVVYSVLEAGASTSCLLATKPICDSKTLPWVKDNALRACGNNDLVVVMNDFFDGATADVAMELSRQRLG
;
A
#
# COMPACT_ATOMS: atom_id res chain seq x y z
N MET A 1 25.61 -23.53 -12.92
CA MET A 1 24.89 -24.57 -12.15
C MET A 1 23.48 -24.05 -11.90
N PRO A 2 22.50 -24.91 -11.56
CA PRO A 2 21.17 -24.44 -11.20
C PRO A 2 21.22 -23.41 -10.05
N SER A 3 20.46 -22.33 -10.21
CA SER A 3 20.21 -21.35 -9.16
C SER A 3 18.83 -20.75 -9.34
N LYS A 4 18.31 -20.15 -8.26
CA LYS A 4 17.15 -19.27 -8.32
C LYS A 4 17.51 -17.90 -7.77
N GLY A 5 17.25 -16.88 -8.59
CA GLY A 5 17.49 -15.49 -8.23
C GLY A 5 16.41 -14.92 -7.31
N VAL A 6 16.84 -14.16 -6.31
CA VAL A 6 16.02 -13.22 -5.54
C VAL A 6 16.54 -11.81 -5.81
N GLN A 7 15.69 -10.97 -6.39
CA GLN A 7 15.96 -9.54 -6.57
C GLN A 7 15.43 -8.78 -5.35
N VAL A 8 16.29 -8.06 -4.67
CA VAL A 8 15.96 -7.39 -3.40
C VAL A 8 15.97 -5.88 -3.57
N TYR A 9 14.99 -5.23 -2.97
CA TYR A 9 14.82 -3.78 -2.91
C TYR A 9 14.83 -3.33 -1.45
N THR A 10 15.67 -2.36 -1.11
CA THR A 10 15.79 -1.85 0.27
C THR A 10 15.69 -0.35 0.35
N TYR A 11 15.01 0.16 1.39
CA TYR A 11 14.96 1.56 1.76
C TYR A 11 15.14 1.71 3.27
N ILE A 12 15.98 2.66 3.72
CA ILE A 12 16.22 2.93 5.16
C ILE A 12 16.07 4.43 5.40
N ALA A 13 15.20 4.82 6.34
CA ALA A 13 14.98 6.21 6.76
C ALA A 13 15.25 6.43 8.26
N VAL A 14 15.82 5.43 8.93
CA VAL A 14 16.18 5.49 10.35
C VAL A 14 17.70 5.45 10.51
N PRO A 15 18.34 6.50 11.04
CA PRO A 15 19.76 6.45 11.42
C PRO A 15 20.07 5.29 12.37
N GLY A 16 21.25 4.69 12.24
CA GLY A 16 21.65 3.53 13.07
C GLY A 16 21.05 2.19 12.63
N CYS A 17 20.14 2.17 11.65
CA CYS A 17 19.62 0.94 11.06
C CYS A 17 20.49 0.39 9.93
N ILE A 18 20.56 -0.94 9.89
CA ILE A 18 21.10 -1.70 8.76
C ILE A 18 20.13 -2.82 8.36
N ILE A 19 20.15 -3.18 7.08
CA ILE A 19 19.50 -4.38 6.53
C ILE A 19 20.60 -5.34 6.10
N GLU A 20 20.66 -6.51 6.72
CA GLU A 20 21.46 -7.65 6.25
C GLU A 20 20.60 -8.56 5.39
N LEU A 21 21.12 -8.95 4.23
CA LEU A 21 20.48 -9.85 3.28
C LEU A 21 21.40 -11.04 3.06
N SER A 22 20.90 -12.27 3.11
CA SER A 22 21.72 -13.45 2.85
C SER A 22 21.00 -14.57 2.13
N VAL A 23 21.80 -15.33 1.37
CA VAL A 23 21.51 -16.62 0.73
C VAL A 23 22.73 -17.53 0.95
N PRO A 24 22.66 -18.85 0.69
CA PRO A 24 23.81 -19.73 0.90
C PRO A 24 25.08 -19.23 0.18
N GLY A 25 26.11 -18.89 0.95
CA GLY A 25 27.41 -18.42 0.43
C GLY A 25 27.50 -16.93 0.04
N GLN A 26 26.45 -16.12 0.24
CA GLN A 26 26.46 -14.68 -0.06
C GLN A 26 25.70 -13.88 1.01
N THR A 27 26.33 -12.83 1.54
CA THR A 27 25.71 -11.84 2.44
C THR A 27 25.97 -10.44 1.90
N VAL A 28 24.96 -9.58 1.94
CA VAL A 28 25.01 -8.16 1.54
C VAL A 28 24.44 -7.33 2.69
N VAL A 29 25.08 -6.20 3.02
CA VAL A 29 24.62 -5.27 4.06
C VAL A 29 24.26 -3.93 3.42
N LYS A 30 23.22 -3.27 3.93
CA LYS A 30 22.74 -1.96 3.50
C LYS A 30 22.52 -1.04 4.69
N ASP A 31 22.98 0.19 4.55
CA ASP A 31 23.03 1.24 5.58
C ASP A 31 22.80 2.65 5.01
N GLN A 32 22.49 2.76 3.70
CA GLN A 32 22.29 4.02 3.01
C GLN A 32 20.94 4.66 3.40
N LEU A 33 20.99 5.85 4.01
CA LEU A 33 19.79 6.59 4.41
C LEU A 33 19.10 7.30 3.24
N HIS A 34 17.77 7.21 3.22
CA HIS A 34 16.82 7.75 2.26
C HIS A 34 17.20 7.51 0.79
N GLN A 35 17.79 6.35 0.51
CA GLN A 35 18.14 5.87 -0.83
C GLN A 35 17.51 4.50 -1.06
N PHE A 36 16.89 4.33 -2.23
CA PHE A 36 16.52 3.01 -2.70
C PHE A 36 17.78 2.30 -3.21
N TRP A 37 18.01 1.08 -2.74
CA TRP A 37 18.97 0.17 -3.34
C TRP A 37 18.24 -1.04 -3.90
N ASN A 38 18.66 -1.49 -5.07
CA ASN A 38 18.25 -2.77 -5.64
C ASN A 38 19.47 -3.64 -5.96
N GLY A 39 19.31 -4.95 -5.87
CA GLY A 39 20.36 -5.88 -6.27
C GLY A 39 19.94 -7.34 -6.21
N ASP A 40 20.84 -8.19 -6.70
CA ASP A 40 20.55 -9.59 -6.97
C ASP A 40 21.33 -10.53 -6.03
N LEU A 41 20.60 -11.49 -5.47
CA LEU A 41 21.12 -12.63 -4.71
C LEU A 41 20.78 -13.93 -5.45
N GLU A 42 21.68 -14.91 -5.39
CA GLU A 42 21.51 -16.21 -6.05
C GLU A 42 21.48 -17.35 -5.04
N VAL A 43 20.38 -18.10 -5.01
CA VAL A 43 20.30 -19.37 -4.28
C VAL A 43 20.95 -20.45 -5.16
N GLU A 44 22.28 -20.55 -5.12
CA GLU A 44 23.08 -21.46 -5.94
C GLU A 44 23.08 -22.90 -5.39
N SER A 45 22.79 -23.90 -6.24
CA SER A 45 22.80 -25.32 -5.83
C SER A 45 24.17 -25.83 -5.36
N SER A 46 25.25 -25.12 -5.69
CA SER A 46 26.64 -25.39 -5.29
C SER A 46 27.02 -24.86 -3.91
N ARG A 47 26.23 -23.94 -3.35
CA ARG A 47 26.46 -23.35 -2.02
C ARG A 47 25.67 -24.05 -0.92
N ILE A 48 24.86 -25.05 -1.30
CA ILE A 48 24.00 -25.84 -0.43
C ILE A 48 24.66 -27.20 -0.22
N ASP A 49 25.07 -27.48 1.03
CA ASP A 49 25.76 -28.70 1.45
C ASP A 49 24.79 -29.88 1.64
N SER A 50 24.15 -30.27 0.54
CA SER A 50 23.25 -31.42 0.46
C SER A 50 23.24 -31.94 -0.97
N PHE A 51 23.17 -33.26 -1.14
CA PHE A 51 23.25 -33.89 -2.46
C PHE A 51 21.90 -33.91 -3.18
N PHE A 52 20.82 -34.22 -2.46
CA PHE A 52 19.48 -34.39 -3.01
C PHE A 52 18.57 -33.18 -2.80
N ASP A 53 18.61 -32.59 -1.61
CA ASP A 53 17.86 -31.37 -1.32
C ASP A 53 18.70 -30.15 -1.70
N LYS A 54 18.22 -29.36 -2.65
CA LYS A 54 18.84 -28.13 -3.12
C LYS A 54 18.06 -26.89 -2.71
N THR A 55 17.39 -26.97 -1.56
CA THR A 55 16.69 -25.86 -0.93
C THR A 55 17.68 -25.02 -0.12
N GLY A 56 17.72 -23.72 -0.41
CA GLY A 56 18.51 -22.73 0.30
C GLY A 56 17.60 -21.68 0.91
N ARG A 57 18.05 -21.02 1.97
CA ARG A 57 17.23 -20.00 2.66
C ARG A 57 17.64 -18.60 2.23
N PHE A 58 16.69 -17.82 1.74
CA PHE A 58 16.82 -16.36 1.70
C PHE A 58 16.41 -15.81 3.06
N VAL A 59 17.23 -14.94 3.64
CA VAL A 59 17.01 -14.30 4.94
C VAL A 59 17.25 -12.80 4.79
N PHE A 60 16.38 -11.98 5.38
CA PHE A 60 16.74 -10.62 5.75
C PHE A 60 16.71 -10.43 7.27
N LYS A 61 17.60 -9.56 7.75
CA LYS A 61 17.60 -9.08 9.14
C LYS A 61 17.60 -7.55 9.12
N VAL A 62 16.79 -6.94 9.97
CA VAL A 62 16.92 -5.52 10.29
C VAL A 62 17.58 -5.42 11.65
N LEU A 63 18.65 -4.65 11.74
CA LEU A 63 19.30 -4.32 13.00
C LEU A 63 19.25 -2.81 13.22
N HIS A 64 19.25 -2.38 14.47
CA HIS A 64 19.44 -0.99 14.89
C HIS A 64 20.50 -0.95 15.99
N GLU A 65 21.58 -0.21 15.79
CA GLU A 65 22.72 -0.13 16.73
C GLU A 65 23.24 -1.54 17.14
N GLY A 66 23.32 -2.44 16.14
CA GLY A 66 23.74 -3.83 16.32
C GLY A 66 22.73 -4.76 17.01
N ARG A 67 21.54 -4.27 17.42
CA ARG A 67 20.46 -5.09 18.00
C ARG A 67 19.50 -5.55 16.91
N LEU A 68 19.13 -6.83 16.92
CA LEU A 68 18.14 -7.37 15.99
C LEU A 68 16.75 -6.77 16.27
N VAL A 69 16.16 -6.13 15.24
CA VAL A 69 14.79 -5.61 15.25
C VAL A 69 13.82 -6.67 14.71
N THR A 70 14.18 -7.31 13.59
CA THR A 70 13.43 -8.45 13.04
C THR A 70 14.31 -9.32 12.14
N GLU A 71 13.96 -10.59 12.02
CA GLU A 71 14.53 -11.55 11.07
C GLU A 71 13.37 -12.22 10.34
N GLN A 72 13.41 -12.21 9.01
CA GLN A 72 12.41 -12.84 8.15
C GLN A 72 13.11 -13.72 7.13
N TRP A 73 12.50 -14.85 6.78
CA TRP A 73 13.14 -15.82 5.89
C TRP A 73 12.13 -16.61 5.07
N VAL A 74 12.63 -17.17 3.96
CA VAL A 74 11.89 -18.10 3.13
C VAL A 74 12.86 -19.08 2.46
N GLU A 75 12.45 -20.34 2.38
CA GLU A 75 13.16 -21.37 1.64
C GLU A 75 12.85 -21.28 0.15
N VAL A 76 13.89 -21.46 -0.66
CA VAL A 76 13.87 -21.36 -2.11
C VAL A 76 14.61 -22.57 -2.67
N ASN A 77 13.94 -23.37 -3.50
CA ASN A 77 14.58 -24.50 -4.14
C ASN A 77 15.41 -24.04 -5.36
N ALA A 78 16.72 -24.29 -5.36
CA ALA A 78 17.63 -23.87 -6.43
C ALA A 78 17.43 -24.60 -7.78
N LEU A 79 16.63 -25.68 -7.81
CA LEU A 79 16.32 -26.44 -9.03
C LEU A 79 14.95 -26.06 -9.60
N THR A 80 13.92 -26.00 -8.75
CA THR A 80 12.54 -25.73 -9.19
C THR A 80 12.17 -24.26 -9.12
N GLY A 81 12.86 -23.46 -8.31
CA GLY A 81 12.48 -22.08 -8.01
C GLY A 81 11.19 -21.96 -7.19
N SER A 82 10.75 -23.04 -6.55
CA SER A 82 9.58 -23.07 -5.66
C SER A 82 9.93 -22.54 -4.27
N VAL A 83 8.98 -21.86 -3.63
CA VAL A 83 9.03 -21.47 -2.22
C VAL A 83 8.69 -22.66 -1.30
N GLY A 84 9.48 -22.82 -0.24
CA GLY A 84 9.31 -23.81 0.83
C GLY A 84 8.70 -23.21 2.10
N GLU A 85 9.22 -23.62 3.27
CA GLU A 85 8.82 -23.03 4.55
C GLU A 85 9.35 -21.60 4.70
N GLY A 86 8.78 -20.84 5.63
CA GLY A 86 9.25 -19.48 5.94
C GLY A 86 8.22 -18.59 6.59
N THR A 87 8.65 -17.40 6.97
CA THR A 87 7.80 -16.32 7.49
C THR A 87 7.20 -15.45 6.39
N MET A 88 7.75 -15.49 5.16
CA MET A 88 7.34 -14.68 4.01
C MET A 88 6.57 -15.49 2.94
N THR A 89 5.92 -16.58 3.33
CA THR A 89 5.31 -17.57 2.41
C THR A 89 4.00 -17.12 1.78
N THR A 90 3.31 -16.13 2.34
CA THR A 90 2.05 -15.59 1.80
C THR A 90 1.98 -14.08 2.01
N ILE A 91 1.17 -13.38 1.18
CA ILE A 91 0.92 -11.94 1.35
C ILE A 91 0.23 -11.64 2.70
N SER A 92 -0.58 -12.57 3.22
CA SER A 92 -1.20 -12.41 4.55
C SER A 92 -0.20 -12.51 5.70
N ASN A 93 0.96 -13.17 5.50
CA ASN A 93 1.96 -13.38 6.54
C ASN A 93 2.99 -12.24 6.61
N THR A 94 3.12 -11.43 5.55
CA THR A 94 4.07 -10.29 5.49
C THR A 94 3.51 -9.05 6.19
N HIS A 95 3.15 -9.18 7.47
CA HIS A 95 2.74 -8.05 8.30
C HIS A 95 3.94 -7.15 8.62
N SER A 96 3.75 -5.83 8.56
CA SER A 96 4.78 -4.87 8.98
C SER A 96 5.09 -5.03 10.46
N VAL A 97 6.38 -5.04 10.82
CA VAL A 97 6.85 -5.15 12.19
C VAL A 97 6.98 -3.75 12.79
N VAL A 98 6.29 -3.50 13.90
CA VAL A 98 6.40 -2.26 14.68
C VAL A 98 7.31 -2.51 15.88
N HIS A 99 8.42 -1.79 15.96
CA HIS A 99 9.36 -1.84 17.07
C HIS A 99 9.17 -0.60 17.97
N PRO A 100 9.07 -0.75 19.31
CA PRO A 100 8.70 0.36 20.19
C PRO A 100 9.86 1.25 20.65
N ASP A 101 11.09 0.71 20.74
CA ASP A 101 12.28 1.47 21.18
C ASP A 101 13.58 0.95 20.51
N PRO A 102 14.11 1.62 19.48
CA PRO A 102 13.56 2.81 18.83
C PRO A 102 12.22 2.54 18.14
N ARG A 103 11.48 3.63 17.90
CA ARG A 103 10.20 3.65 17.18
C ARG A 103 10.40 3.51 15.67
N ILE A 104 10.29 2.27 15.19
CA ILE A 104 10.57 1.87 13.81
C ILE A 104 9.41 1.03 13.26
N ILE A 105 9.09 1.22 11.99
CA ILE A 105 8.30 0.27 11.20
C ILE A 105 9.21 -0.40 10.16
N VAL A 106 9.12 -1.73 10.08
CA VAL A 106 9.69 -2.53 8.99
C VAL A 106 8.55 -3.09 8.15
N SER A 107 8.33 -2.52 6.96
CA SER A 107 7.41 -3.08 5.96
C SER A 107 8.19 -3.91 4.95
N TYR A 108 7.61 -5.04 4.53
CA TYR A 108 8.24 -5.95 3.58
C TYR A 108 7.20 -6.77 2.84
N GLY A 109 7.63 -7.38 1.74
CA GLY A 109 6.84 -8.35 0.98
C GLY A 109 7.73 -9.25 0.15
N PHE A 110 7.22 -10.43 -0.21
CA PHE A 110 7.93 -11.41 -1.03
C PHE A 110 7.03 -11.91 -2.16
N TYR A 111 7.51 -11.77 -3.40
CA TYR A 111 6.86 -12.26 -4.62
C TYR A 111 7.53 -13.55 -5.09
N GLU A 112 6.77 -14.64 -5.12
CA GLU A 112 7.16 -15.85 -5.81
C GLU A 112 6.95 -15.69 -7.32
N SER A 113 7.91 -16.12 -8.13
CA SER A 113 7.91 -15.85 -9.58
C SER A 113 7.81 -17.13 -10.42
N GLY A 114 7.57 -18.28 -9.78
CA GLY A 114 7.63 -19.60 -10.39
C GLY A 114 8.90 -19.84 -11.20
N HIS A 115 8.75 -20.45 -12.37
CA HIS A 115 9.85 -20.58 -13.34
C HIS A 115 10.16 -19.29 -14.14
N GLY A 116 9.30 -18.27 -14.04
CA GLY A 116 9.33 -17.06 -14.87
C GLY A 116 8.69 -17.28 -16.25
N HIS A 117 7.85 -16.34 -16.68
CA HIS A 117 7.12 -16.42 -17.96
C HIS A 117 7.19 -15.12 -18.73
N ASP A 118 7.72 -15.18 -19.96
CA ASP A 118 7.74 -14.16 -21.05
C ASP A 118 7.92 -12.69 -20.61
N ILE A 119 6.90 -12.10 -19.98
CA ILE A 119 6.87 -10.69 -19.55
C ILE A 119 7.01 -10.49 -18.03
N LEU A 120 6.66 -11.47 -17.20
CA LEU A 120 6.78 -11.35 -15.74
C LEU A 120 8.22 -11.63 -15.29
N PRO A 121 8.65 -11.03 -14.15
CA PRO A 121 9.97 -11.27 -13.56
C PRO A 121 10.27 -12.78 -13.41
N ASN A 122 11.43 -13.23 -13.86
CA ASN A 122 11.88 -14.62 -13.71
C ASN A 122 12.65 -14.88 -12.39
N ARG A 123 12.83 -13.84 -11.59
CA ARG A 123 13.43 -13.84 -10.25
C ARG A 123 12.33 -13.60 -9.22
N HIS A 124 12.47 -14.23 -8.05
CA HIS A 124 11.68 -13.79 -6.90
C HIS A 124 11.98 -12.32 -6.60
N GLN A 125 11.06 -11.62 -5.97
CA GLN A 125 11.35 -10.27 -5.46
C GLN A 125 11.11 -10.21 -3.96
N CYS A 126 11.94 -9.45 -3.27
CA CYS A 126 11.69 -9.04 -1.90
C CYS A 126 11.89 -7.53 -1.77
N TYR A 127 11.00 -6.86 -1.03
CA TYR A 127 11.22 -5.48 -0.64
C TYR A 127 11.26 -5.37 0.88
N ILE A 128 12.11 -4.47 1.38
CA ILE A 128 12.26 -4.18 2.81
C ILE A 128 12.40 -2.66 2.97
N THR A 129 11.49 -2.02 3.69
CA THR A 129 11.56 -0.59 4.03
C THR A 129 11.63 -0.44 5.55
N VAL A 130 12.67 0.24 6.05
CA VAL A 130 12.88 0.49 7.48
C VAL A 130 12.73 1.99 7.71
N THR A 131 11.62 2.42 8.30
CA THR A 131 11.29 3.83 8.47
C THR A 131 10.95 4.18 9.91
N PRO A 132 11.01 5.46 10.31
CA PRO A 132 10.47 5.87 11.59
C PRO A 132 9.03 5.40 11.71
N ASP A 133 8.63 5.00 12.92
CA ASP A 133 7.22 4.76 13.22
C ASP A 133 6.48 6.10 13.21
N TYR A 134 5.92 6.42 12.05
CA TYR A 134 5.14 7.62 11.86
C TYR A 134 3.78 7.58 12.56
N SER A 135 3.39 6.53 13.28
CA SER A 135 2.07 6.47 13.94
C SER A 135 1.78 7.59 14.95
N ASP A 136 2.79 8.37 15.37
CA ASP A 136 2.63 9.64 16.13
C ASP A 136 2.31 10.87 15.29
N TRP A 137 2.60 10.82 13.99
CA TRP A 137 2.08 11.74 12.98
C TRP A 137 0.81 11.19 12.30
N LEU A 138 0.54 9.87 12.43
CA LEU A 138 -0.61 9.16 11.84
C LEU A 138 -1.63 8.65 12.89
N VAL A 139 -1.62 9.20 14.11
CA VAL A 139 -2.43 8.74 15.25
C VAL A 139 -3.91 8.72 14.88
N GLN A 140 -4.72 7.66 15.06
CA GLN A 140 -4.52 6.21 14.93
C GLN A 140 -5.56 5.65 13.89
N ASN A 141 -5.24 5.71 12.59
CA ASN A 141 -6.19 5.50 11.47
C ASN A 141 -6.85 4.11 11.22
N CYS A 142 -6.17 2.96 11.29
CA CYS A 142 -6.48 1.88 10.31
C CYS A 142 -7.23 0.61 10.75
N ALA A 143 -7.14 0.15 12.01
CA ALA A 143 -7.53 -1.23 12.38
C ALA A 143 -8.99 -1.58 12.03
N THR A 144 -9.92 -0.62 12.12
CA THR A 144 -11.35 -0.90 11.94
C THR A 144 -11.76 -0.97 10.47
N ILE A 145 -11.20 -0.12 9.59
CA ILE A 145 -11.54 -0.11 8.16
C ILE A 145 -11.19 -1.47 7.52
N LEU A 146 -10.01 -2.01 7.79
CA LEU A 146 -9.59 -3.30 7.25
C LEU A 146 -10.33 -4.49 7.87
N LYS A 147 -10.58 -4.46 9.19
CA LYS A 147 -11.31 -5.50 9.92
C LYS A 147 -12.74 -5.70 9.40
N HIS A 148 -13.38 -4.63 8.92
CA HIS A 148 -14.76 -4.65 8.45
C HIS A 148 -14.87 -4.92 6.95
N ALA A 149 -13.97 -4.39 6.12
CA ALA A 149 -13.84 -4.80 4.72
C ALA A 149 -13.66 -6.32 4.59
N GLY A 150 -12.74 -6.91 5.37
CA GLY A 150 -12.55 -8.37 5.43
C GLY A 150 -13.74 -9.14 6.04
N GLY A 151 -14.49 -8.52 6.95
CA GLY A 151 -15.70 -9.12 7.53
C GLY A 151 -16.91 -9.17 6.59
N ALA A 152 -16.97 -8.25 5.62
CA ALA A 152 -17.98 -8.26 4.55
C ALA A 152 -17.71 -9.39 3.54
N VAL A 153 -16.44 -9.68 3.23
CA VAL A 153 -16.02 -10.81 2.37
C VAL A 153 -16.65 -12.13 2.84
N VAL A 154 -16.47 -12.45 4.12
CA VAL A 154 -16.93 -13.73 4.70
C VAL A 154 -18.45 -13.83 4.70
N ARG A 155 -19.17 -12.75 5.03
CA ARG A 155 -20.65 -12.78 5.07
C ARG A 155 -21.30 -12.85 3.68
N THR A 156 -20.73 -12.20 2.67
CA THR A 156 -21.25 -12.26 1.30
C THR A 156 -21.02 -13.63 0.65
N LEU A 157 -19.90 -14.31 0.98
CA LEU A 157 -19.64 -15.69 0.56
C LEU A 157 -20.60 -16.72 1.19
N ILE A 158 -21.02 -16.51 2.45
CA ILE A 158 -21.97 -17.40 3.15
C ILE A 158 -23.39 -17.33 2.54
N ALA A 159 -23.74 -16.24 1.87
CA ALA A 159 -25.12 -15.99 1.43
C ALA A 159 -25.55 -16.69 0.13
N ASN A 160 -24.62 -17.19 -0.70
CA ASN A 160 -24.91 -17.47 -2.12
C ASN A 160 -24.89 -18.93 -2.61
N GLU A 161 -24.29 -19.92 -1.93
CA GLU A 161 -24.42 -21.33 -2.34
C GLU A 161 -24.41 -22.34 -1.18
N GLU A 162 -25.41 -23.24 -1.14
CA GLU A 162 -25.49 -24.36 -0.17
C GLU A 162 -24.30 -25.34 -0.21
N LYS A 163 -23.51 -25.30 -1.30
CA LYS A 163 -22.49 -26.31 -1.62
C LYS A 163 -21.20 -26.18 -0.81
N TYR A 164 -20.93 -25.02 -0.21
CA TYR A 164 -19.66 -24.73 0.50
C TYR A 164 -19.82 -24.59 2.02
N THR A 165 -21.05 -24.59 2.53
CA THR A 165 -21.42 -24.34 3.93
C THR A 165 -20.69 -25.25 4.92
N GLN A 166 -20.47 -26.52 4.56
CA GLN A 166 -19.92 -27.53 5.47
C GLN A 166 -18.38 -27.42 5.61
N VAL A 167 -17.67 -27.06 4.55
CA VAL A 167 -16.20 -26.90 4.55
C VAL A 167 -15.79 -25.56 5.19
N LEU A 168 -16.61 -24.52 5.01
CA LEU A 168 -16.32 -23.18 5.53
C LEU A 168 -16.71 -23.01 7.01
N ALA A 169 -17.65 -23.79 7.53
CA ALA A 169 -17.97 -23.81 8.97
C ALA A 169 -16.76 -24.23 9.83
N GLU A 170 -16.00 -25.24 9.39
CA GLU A 170 -14.78 -25.70 10.09
C GLU A 170 -13.61 -24.69 10.05
N LEU A 171 -13.65 -23.73 9.12
CA LEU A 171 -12.71 -22.60 9.03
C LEU A 171 -13.15 -21.41 9.89
N ALA A 172 -14.45 -21.12 9.93
CA ALA A 172 -15.02 -20.04 10.74
C ALA A 172 -14.78 -20.29 12.25
N ASP A 173 -14.96 -21.52 12.74
CA ASP A 173 -14.74 -21.86 14.15
C ASP A 173 -13.26 -21.80 14.58
N LYS A 174 -12.30 -21.82 13.63
CA LYS A 174 -10.86 -21.68 13.94
C LYS A 174 -10.38 -20.23 13.97
N LEU A 175 -11.09 -19.30 13.33
CA LEU A 175 -10.72 -17.88 13.25
C LEU A 175 -11.47 -17.06 14.31
N SER A 176 -11.21 -17.37 15.57
CA SER A 176 -11.78 -16.62 16.70
C SER A 176 -11.18 -15.21 16.82
N GLY A 177 -12.01 -14.25 17.22
CA GLY A 177 -11.69 -12.81 17.24
C GLY A 177 -10.47 -12.32 18.02
N PRO A 178 -9.88 -13.02 19.02
CA PRO A 178 -8.68 -12.56 19.71
C PRO A 178 -7.41 -12.46 18.85
N ALA A 179 -7.32 -13.20 17.73
CA ALA A 179 -6.16 -13.13 16.83
C ALA A 179 -6.15 -11.86 15.95
N VAL A 180 -7.32 -11.25 15.73
CA VAL A 180 -7.51 -10.14 14.77
C VAL A 180 -7.19 -8.78 15.40
N SER A 181 -7.08 -8.68 16.73
CA SER A 181 -6.79 -7.42 17.44
C SER A 181 -5.31 -7.03 17.53
N LEU A 182 -4.42 -7.78 16.88
CA LEU A 182 -2.95 -7.59 16.97
C LEU A 182 -2.28 -7.09 15.68
N ILE A 183 -3.06 -6.79 14.63
CA ILE A 183 -2.52 -6.54 13.28
C ILE A 183 -2.54 -5.04 12.96
N ALA A 184 -1.35 -4.44 13.09
CA ALA A 184 -0.85 -3.20 12.46
C ALA A 184 -1.84 -2.02 12.29
N PRO A 185 -1.78 -1.01 13.18
CA PRO A 185 -2.57 0.20 13.05
C PRO A 185 -1.73 1.38 12.45
N ASN A 186 -2.25 2.02 11.39
CA ASN A 186 -2.32 3.50 11.14
C ASN A 186 -1.50 4.15 9.98
N ILE A 187 -2.19 4.91 9.10
CA ILE A 187 -1.73 5.69 7.93
C ILE A 187 -2.50 7.04 7.83
N VAL A 188 -1.86 8.20 7.61
CA VAL A 188 -2.56 9.48 7.30
C VAL A 188 -3.23 9.38 5.93
N SER A 189 -4.54 9.59 5.94
CA SER A 189 -5.40 9.38 4.78
C SER A 189 -5.50 10.61 3.87
N SER A 190 -4.89 10.48 2.69
CA SER A 190 -5.63 10.73 1.46
C SER A 190 -6.00 9.38 0.85
N LEU A 191 -7.07 8.76 1.36
CA LEU A 191 -7.62 7.54 0.77
C LEU A 191 -8.42 7.90 -0.49
N ALA A 192 -7.74 7.97 -1.62
CA ALA A 192 -8.39 7.89 -2.93
C ALA A 192 -8.68 6.42 -3.26
N ILE A 193 -9.87 5.92 -2.88
CA ILE A 193 -10.36 4.63 -3.39
C ILE A 193 -10.71 4.82 -4.88
N THR A 194 -9.76 4.53 -5.77
CA THR A 194 -10.05 4.44 -7.21
C THR A 194 -10.25 2.97 -7.59
N GLN A 195 -11.50 2.52 -7.64
CA GLN A 195 -11.88 1.22 -8.17
C GLN A 195 -11.76 1.25 -9.69
N LYS A 196 -10.87 0.45 -10.29
CA LYS A 196 -10.57 0.50 -11.75
C LYS A 196 -10.87 -0.80 -12.50
N ASP A 197 -11.12 -1.92 -11.81
CA ASP A 197 -11.31 -3.22 -12.44
C ASP A 197 -12.76 -3.46 -12.91
N PRO A 198 -12.98 -4.19 -14.03
CA PRO A 198 -14.31 -4.47 -14.56
C PRO A 198 -15.10 -5.51 -13.75
N LEU A 199 -16.45 -5.47 -13.88
CA LEU A 199 -17.41 -6.23 -13.08
C LEU A 199 -17.15 -7.75 -12.89
N PRO A 200 -16.65 -8.52 -13.89
CA PRO A 200 -16.35 -9.94 -13.70
C PRO A 200 -15.21 -10.20 -12.69
N ILE A 201 -14.32 -9.22 -12.47
CA ILE A 201 -13.25 -9.29 -11.47
C ILE A 201 -13.78 -8.83 -10.11
N ILE A 202 -14.60 -7.77 -10.08
CA ILE A 202 -15.26 -7.25 -8.86
C ILE A 202 -16.06 -8.35 -8.16
N LEU A 203 -16.93 -9.06 -8.89
CA LEU A 203 -17.80 -10.09 -8.32
C LEU A 203 -17.08 -11.39 -7.92
N ALA A 204 -15.84 -11.61 -8.37
CA ALA A 204 -15.11 -12.85 -8.16
C ALA A 204 -13.97 -12.74 -7.12
N ALA A 205 -13.43 -11.55 -6.85
CA ALA A 205 -12.16 -11.43 -6.12
C ALA A 205 -12.08 -10.38 -4.99
N ILE A 206 -12.78 -9.24 -5.06
CA ILE A 206 -12.59 -8.15 -4.07
C ILE A 206 -13.92 -7.49 -3.62
N PRO A 207 -14.53 -7.99 -2.54
CA PRO A 207 -15.58 -7.27 -1.82
C PRO A 207 -15.03 -6.03 -1.09
N GLY A 208 -15.60 -4.86 -1.36
CA GLY A 208 -15.22 -3.60 -0.72
C GLY A 208 -15.92 -3.33 0.62
N MET A 209 -15.50 -2.26 1.30
CA MET A 209 -16.20 -1.69 2.46
C MET A 209 -17.44 -0.89 2.02
N ALA A 210 -18.51 -0.93 2.81
CA ALA A 210 -19.69 -0.11 2.58
C ALA A 210 -19.41 1.38 2.84
N TYR A 211 -20.02 2.28 2.07
CA TYR A 211 -19.71 3.72 2.10
C TYR A 211 -20.04 4.40 3.44
N ASP A 212 -21.14 3.99 4.08
CA ASP A 212 -21.56 4.44 5.40
C ASP A 212 -20.64 3.95 6.53
N GLU A 213 -20.18 2.69 6.43
CA GLU A 213 -19.18 2.11 7.33
C GLU A 213 -17.85 2.86 7.21
N PHE A 214 -17.36 3.08 5.98
CA PHE A 214 -16.17 3.89 5.71
C PHE A 214 -16.25 5.30 6.31
N LEU A 215 -17.35 6.02 6.05
CA LEU A 215 -17.57 7.35 6.61
C LEU A 215 -17.62 7.34 8.14
N THR A 216 -18.27 6.33 8.73
CA THR A 216 -18.36 6.18 10.19
C THR A 216 -16.98 5.99 10.82
N GLU A 217 -16.11 5.19 10.21
CA GLU A 217 -14.72 5.02 10.67
C GLU A 217 -13.88 6.28 10.49
N VAL A 218 -14.02 6.99 9.36
CA VAL A 218 -13.34 8.28 9.11
C VAL A 218 -13.75 9.34 10.13
N VAL A 219 -15.04 9.44 10.48
CA VAL A 219 -15.50 10.38 11.51
C VAL A 219 -15.01 9.96 12.90
N ARG A 220 -15.06 8.67 13.26
CA ARG A 220 -14.54 8.17 14.54
C ARG A 220 -13.07 8.49 14.71
N PHE A 221 -12.27 8.19 13.69
CA PHE A 221 -10.85 8.53 13.65
C PHE A 221 -10.64 10.03 13.90
N LEU A 222 -11.30 10.91 13.13
CA LEU A 222 -11.11 12.35 13.31
C LEU A 222 -11.54 12.81 14.70
N VAL A 223 -12.56 12.19 15.30
CA VAL A 223 -12.99 12.45 16.68
C VAL A 223 -11.92 12.05 17.72
N GLU A 224 -11.27 10.91 17.54
CA GLU A 224 -10.20 10.40 18.41
C GLU A 224 -8.89 11.19 18.22
N HIS A 225 -8.71 11.81 17.05
CA HIS A 225 -7.46 12.47 16.62
C HIS A 225 -7.70 13.92 16.20
N PRO A 226 -7.79 14.86 17.17
CA PRO A 226 -8.22 16.25 16.92
C PRO A 226 -7.25 17.09 16.08
N THR A 227 -6.01 16.65 15.91
CA THR A 227 -5.01 17.27 15.03
C THR A 227 -5.17 16.86 13.57
N GLU A 228 -5.83 15.74 13.28
CA GLU A 228 -5.80 15.17 11.94
C GLU A 228 -6.91 15.73 11.05
N ILE A 229 -6.64 15.71 9.75
CA ILE A 229 -7.52 16.15 8.66
C ILE A 229 -7.50 15.04 7.62
N ILE A 230 -8.69 14.56 7.22
CA ILE A 230 -8.85 13.59 6.14
C ILE A 230 -9.49 14.29 4.94
N VAL A 231 -8.94 14.04 3.75
CA VAL A 231 -9.51 14.47 2.47
C VAL A 231 -10.03 13.23 1.74
N VAL A 232 -11.34 13.17 1.55
CA VAL A 232 -12.02 12.10 0.80
C VAL A 232 -12.39 12.62 -0.57
N GLN A 233 -11.91 11.97 -1.64
CA GLN A 233 -12.43 12.21 -2.98
C GLN A 233 -13.40 11.10 -3.39
N LEU A 234 -14.63 11.46 -3.71
CA LEU A 234 -15.60 10.55 -4.32
C LEU A 234 -15.44 10.58 -5.84
N ARG A 235 -15.29 9.39 -6.44
CA ARG A 235 -15.20 9.18 -7.89
C ARG A 235 -16.12 8.02 -8.32
N TRP A 236 -16.43 7.99 -9.62
CA TRP A 236 -17.27 6.95 -10.24
C TRP A 236 -16.57 6.39 -11.49
N ASP A 237 -15.28 6.09 -11.36
CA ASP A 237 -14.52 5.37 -12.40
C ASP A 237 -14.70 3.86 -12.21
N GLY A 238 -14.52 3.07 -13.28
CA GLY A 238 -14.56 1.60 -13.23
C GLY A 238 -15.94 0.98 -12.94
N VAL A 239 -16.85 1.71 -12.30
CA VAL A 239 -18.19 1.24 -11.96
C VAL A 239 -19.04 1.08 -13.24
N PRO A 240 -19.67 -0.10 -13.46
CA PRO A 240 -20.55 -0.32 -14.60
C PRO A 240 -21.72 0.64 -14.69
N GLY A 241 -22.16 0.95 -15.92
CA GLY A 241 -23.25 1.90 -16.17
C GLY A 241 -24.65 1.42 -15.78
N ASP A 242 -24.80 0.13 -15.48
CA ASP A 242 -26.02 -0.50 -14.94
C ASP A 242 -26.11 -0.43 -13.40
N CYS A 243 -25.03 -0.04 -12.70
CA CYS A 243 -25.08 0.25 -11.28
C CYS A 243 -25.73 1.62 -11.01
N GLU A 244 -26.61 1.69 -10.02
CA GLU A 244 -27.22 2.96 -9.59
C GLU A 244 -26.15 3.90 -9.01
N ARG A 245 -25.91 5.04 -9.68
CA ARG A 245 -25.01 6.09 -9.16
C ARG A 245 -25.72 6.89 -8.07
N PRO A 246 -25.22 6.89 -6.82
CA PRO A 246 -25.87 7.61 -5.74
C PRO A 246 -25.81 9.11 -6.00
N ASN A 247 -26.94 9.79 -5.80
CA ASN A 247 -27.09 11.22 -5.98
C ASN A 247 -26.53 12.02 -4.79
N ASP A 248 -26.51 13.35 -4.94
CA ASP A 248 -25.94 14.29 -3.97
C ASP A 248 -26.66 14.25 -2.60
N GLU A 249 -27.98 14.02 -2.61
CA GLU A 249 -28.80 13.90 -1.41
C GLU A 249 -28.44 12.62 -0.65
N GLN A 250 -28.46 11.45 -1.31
CA GLN A 250 -28.06 10.16 -0.74
C GLN A 250 -26.62 10.20 -0.17
N GLN A 251 -25.66 10.76 -0.92
CA GLN A 251 -24.27 10.89 -0.45
C GLN A 251 -24.16 11.76 0.80
N ASN A 252 -24.91 12.87 0.85
CA ASN A 252 -24.96 13.74 2.02
C ASN A 252 -25.70 13.08 3.20
N GLU A 253 -26.78 12.32 2.96
CA GLU A 253 -27.49 11.59 4.02
C GLU A 253 -26.57 10.63 4.77
N HIS A 254 -25.75 9.84 4.04
CA HIS A 254 -24.73 8.98 4.64
C HIS A 254 -23.67 9.77 5.43
N LEU A 255 -23.17 10.88 4.88
CA LEU A 255 -22.23 11.76 5.58
C LEU A 255 -22.81 12.34 6.88
N GLN A 256 -24.03 12.89 6.83
CA GLN A 256 -24.69 13.42 8.02
C GLN A 256 -25.05 12.31 9.02
N ALA A 257 -25.34 11.09 8.56
CA ALA A 257 -25.56 9.94 9.44
C ALA A 257 -24.28 9.55 10.19
N ALA A 258 -23.13 9.52 9.52
CA ALA A 258 -21.82 9.29 10.16
C ALA A 258 -21.47 10.40 11.16
N LEU A 259 -21.69 11.67 10.81
CA LEU A 259 -21.42 12.81 11.71
C LEU A 259 -22.33 12.80 12.96
N ARG A 260 -23.63 12.51 12.80
CA ARG A 260 -24.59 12.47 13.93
C ARG A 260 -24.25 11.42 14.99
N GLN A 261 -23.60 10.31 14.63
CA GLN A 261 -23.17 9.30 15.61
C GLN A 261 -22.20 9.84 16.67
N PHE A 262 -21.51 10.94 16.38
CA PHE A 262 -20.55 11.60 17.28
C PHE A 262 -20.98 13.02 17.67
N GLU A 263 -22.25 13.38 17.43
CA GLU A 263 -22.83 14.65 17.85
C GLU A 263 -22.84 14.73 19.39
N GLY A 264 -22.35 15.85 19.93
CA GLY A 264 -22.12 16.02 21.36
C GLY A 264 -20.72 15.59 21.85
N HIS A 265 -19.89 14.92 21.03
CA HIS A 265 -18.50 14.66 21.42
C HIS A 265 -17.70 15.98 21.51
N GLN A 266 -16.78 16.07 22.48
CA GLN A 266 -15.96 17.28 22.68
C GLN A 266 -15.13 17.65 21.45
N GLN A 267 -14.71 16.65 20.67
CA GLN A 267 -13.92 16.76 19.43
C GLN A 267 -14.73 16.48 18.16
N HIS A 268 -16.05 16.70 18.17
CA HIS A 268 -16.92 16.48 17.00
C HIS A 268 -16.36 17.13 15.72
N VAL A 269 -16.68 16.53 14.59
CA VAL A 269 -16.18 16.93 13.27
C VAL A 269 -17.26 17.71 12.54
N ILE A 270 -16.85 18.70 11.75
CA ILE A 270 -17.67 19.39 10.78
C ILE A 270 -17.15 19.01 9.39
N ALA A 271 -18.04 18.69 8.46
CA ALA A 271 -17.65 18.49 7.06
C ALA A 271 -17.21 19.83 6.45
N GLY A 272 -16.02 19.83 5.85
CA GLY A 272 -15.54 20.88 4.97
C GLY A 272 -15.58 20.46 3.51
N ASN A 273 -15.26 21.39 2.62
CA ASN A 273 -15.33 21.22 1.18
C ASN A 273 -14.09 21.83 0.46
N LEU A 274 -14.15 21.94 -0.87
CA LEU A 274 -13.06 22.51 -1.67
C LEU A 274 -12.74 23.99 -1.38
N ASP A 275 -13.73 24.79 -0.98
CA ASP A 275 -13.52 26.19 -0.58
C ASP A 275 -12.75 26.24 0.75
N ASP A 276 -13.17 25.42 1.73
CA ASP A 276 -12.44 25.26 2.99
C ASP A 276 -10.99 24.80 2.75
N LEU A 277 -10.74 23.88 1.81
CA LEU A 277 -9.39 23.39 1.48
C LEU A 277 -8.49 24.46 0.85
N ARG A 278 -9.05 25.35 0.03
CA ARG A 278 -8.27 26.39 -0.69
C ARG A 278 -8.05 27.65 0.14
N ASN A 279 -9.03 28.05 0.95
CA ASN A 279 -9.10 29.40 1.53
C ASN A 279 -8.84 29.43 3.05
N ARG A 280 -8.46 28.30 3.67
CA ARG A 280 -8.17 28.20 5.11
C ARG A 280 -6.79 27.60 5.37
N THR A 281 -6.17 28.02 6.46
CA THR A 281 -4.95 27.36 6.94
C THR A 281 -5.29 26.04 7.66
N ILE A 282 -4.31 25.15 7.80
CA ILE A 282 -4.42 23.93 8.62
C ILE A 282 -4.85 24.29 10.07
N GLY A 283 -4.40 25.42 10.61
CA GLY A 283 -4.81 25.91 11.92
C GLY A 283 -6.28 26.30 11.99
N ASP A 284 -6.82 26.92 10.95
CA ASP A 284 -8.24 27.27 10.85
C ASP A 284 -9.12 26.02 10.72
N LEU A 285 -8.73 25.06 9.87
CA LEU A 285 -9.44 23.80 9.70
C LEU A 285 -9.51 23.00 11.01
N ARG A 286 -8.41 22.97 11.77
CA ARG A 286 -8.36 22.35 13.10
C ARG A 286 -9.25 23.07 14.12
N ARG A 287 -9.09 24.39 14.27
CA ARG A 287 -9.83 25.22 15.23
C ARG A 287 -11.33 25.19 14.97
N ASP A 288 -11.73 25.32 13.71
CA ASP A 288 -13.13 25.35 13.28
C ASP A 288 -13.71 23.93 13.05
N ARG A 289 -12.93 22.88 13.37
CA ARG A 289 -13.30 21.45 13.33
C ARG A 289 -13.67 20.92 11.94
N ARG A 290 -13.33 21.68 10.88
CA ARG A 290 -13.52 21.33 9.46
C ARG A 290 -12.43 20.37 8.99
N ARG A 291 -12.48 19.15 9.53
CA ARG A 291 -11.38 18.16 9.43
C ARG A 291 -11.72 16.96 8.56
N LEU A 292 -12.96 16.81 8.13
CA LEU A 292 -13.36 15.91 7.06
C LEU A 292 -13.66 16.74 5.80
N ILE A 293 -12.72 16.78 4.85
CA ILE A 293 -12.89 17.51 3.59
C ILE A 293 -13.46 16.56 2.55
N MET A 294 -14.69 16.82 2.12
CA MET A 294 -15.35 16.04 1.06
C MET A 294 -15.14 16.73 -0.29
N LEU A 295 -14.48 16.02 -1.21
CA LEU A 295 -14.27 16.44 -2.60
C LEU A 295 -15.05 15.51 -3.53
N ARG A 296 -15.73 16.08 -4.52
CA ARG A 296 -16.43 15.33 -5.56
C ARG A 296 -16.35 16.09 -6.87
N ASP A 297 -16.09 15.35 -7.97
CA ASP A 297 -16.04 15.87 -9.33
C ASP A 297 -15.15 17.14 -9.47
N VAL A 298 -14.12 17.27 -8.62
CA VAL A 298 -13.22 18.43 -8.56
C VAL A 298 -12.18 18.39 -9.69
N ASP A 299 -11.84 19.55 -10.24
CA ASP A 299 -10.70 19.68 -11.16
C ASP A 299 -9.41 19.28 -10.44
N SER A 300 -8.82 18.15 -10.82
CA SER A 300 -7.60 17.61 -10.23
C SER A 300 -6.64 17.18 -11.32
N ILE A 301 -5.36 17.44 -11.10
CA ILE A 301 -4.33 16.83 -11.93
C ILE A 301 -4.12 15.40 -11.47
N SER A 302 -3.93 14.48 -12.41
CA SER A 302 -3.37 13.18 -12.08
C SER A 302 -2.38 12.73 -13.13
N THR A 303 -1.29 12.11 -12.66
CA THR A 303 -0.26 11.51 -13.52
C THR A 303 -0.68 10.18 -14.14
N TYR A 304 -1.84 9.64 -13.78
CA TYR A 304 -2.30 8.34 -14.26
C TYR A 304 -2.80 8.39 -15.70
N THR A 305 -2.35 7.42 -16.48
CA THR A 305 -2.97 7.06 -17.77
C THR A 305 -3.01 5.55 -17.90
N ASP A 306 -4.03 4.99 -18.56
CA ASP A 306 -4.12 3.54 -18.73
C ASP A 306 -2.89 2.95 -19.44
N ALA A 307 -2.36 3.67 -20.43
CA ALA A 307 -1.16 3.26 -21.15
C ALA A 307 0.14 3.45 -20.34
N GLY A 308 0.28 4.55 -19.60
CA GLY A 308 1.49 4.85 -18.82
C GLY A 308 1.63 3.99 -17.57
N ASN A 309 0.52 3.63 -16.92
CA ASN A 309 0.51 2.81 -15.71
C ASN A 309 0.38 1.30 -15.99
N ALA A 310 -0.02 0.87 -17.20
CA ALA A 310 0.06 -0.51 -17.65
C ALA A 310 1.52 -0.93 -17.94
N THR A 311 2.34 -0.96 -16.89
CA THR A 311 3.78 -1.25 -16.94
C THR A 311 4.15 -2.35 -15.96
N LEU A 312 5.31 -2.98 -16.21
CA LEU A 312 5.93 -3.96 -15.32
C LEU A 312 7.18 -3.42 -14.63
N ASN A 313 7.59 -2.18 -14.94
CA ASN A 313 8.88 -1.65 -14.51
C ASN A 313 8.88 -0.18 -14.06
N GLY A 314 7.76 0.55 -14.17
CA GLY A 314 7.62 1.93 -13.71
C GLY A 314 8.21 3.03 -14.61
N ASP A 315 8.92 2.72 -15.70
CA ASP A 315 9.61 3.74 -16.52
C ASP A 315 8.62 4.74 -17.14
N SER A 316 7.53 4.23 -17.71
CA SER A 316 6.44 5.01 -18.30
C SER A 316 5.66 5.85 -17.29
N ILE A 317 5.65 5.45 -16.00
CA ILE A 317 5.06 6.25 -14.91
C ILE A 317 5.94 7.47 -14.65
N VAL A 318 7.26 7.28 -14.56
CA VAL A 318 8.24 8.37 -14.35
C VAL A 318 8.31 9.33 -15.55
N GLU A 319 8.18 8.83 -16.78
CA GLU A 319 8.04 9.67 -17.99
C GLU A 319 6.72 10.47 -17.95
N GLY A 320 5.63 9.84 -17.53
CA GLY A 320 4.35 10.50 -17.29
C GLY A 320 4.44 11.61 -16.24
N PHE A 321 5.18 11.40 -15.14
CA PHE A 321 5.43 12.41 -14.12
C PHE A 321 6.09 13.66 -14.72
N GLY A 322 7.18 13.49 -15.48
CA GLY A 322 7.90 14.61 -16.11
C GLY A 322 7.09 15.35 -17.20
N THR A 323 6.08 14.70 -17.76
CA THR A 323 5.18 15.29 -18.77
C THR A 323 4.02 16.07 -18.13
N VAL A 324 3.44 15.53 -17.05
CA VAL A 324 2.23 16.08 -16.40
C VAL A 324 2.56 17.11 -15.31
N LEU A 325 3.68 16.95 -14.61
CA LEU A 325 4.03 17.77 -13.44
C LEU A 325 5.08 18.82 -13.82
N HIS A 326 4.64 20.07 -13.96
CA HIS A 326 5.47 21.22 -14.24
C HIS A 326 4.92 22.47 -13.52
N PRO A 327 5.73 23.51 -13.24
CA PRO A 327 5.31 24.64 -12.41
C PRO A 327 4.03 25.38 -12.88
N GLU A 328 3.71 25.29 -14.18
CA GLU A 328 2.53 25.93 -14.78
C GLU A 328 1.26 25.04 -14.74
N CYS A 329 1.35 23.76 -14.37
CA CYS A 329 0.16 22.92 -14.19
C CYS A 329 -0.59 23.25 -12.88
N CYS A 330 0.10 23.92 -11.94
CA CYS A 330 -0.32 24.16 -10.57
C CYS A 330 -0.87 25.58 -10.36
N GLY A 331 -1.71 25.74 -9.36
CA GLY A 331 -2.34 27.00 -8.98
C GLY A 331 -3.85 26.96 -9.15
N GLY A 332 -4.57 26.63 -8.08
CA GLY A 332 -6.02 26.66 -8.05
C GLY A 332 -6.68 25.36 -8.50
N ARG A 333 -5.94 24.24 -8.52
CA ARG A 333 -6.55 22.91 -8.67
C ARG A 333 -7.32 22.54 -7.39
N GLY A 334 -8.03 21.42 -7.42
CA GLY A 334 -8.55 20.79 -6.22
C GLY A 334 -7.43 20.11 -5.44
N PHE A 335 -6.63 19.33 -6.17
CA PHE A 335 -5.40 18.69 -5.71
C PHE A 335 -4.63 18.12 -6.91
N ILE A 336 -3.41 17.66 -6.66
CA ILE A 336 -2.51 17.00 -7.62
C ILE A 336 -2.29 15.56 -7.12
N ASN A 337 -2.64 14.57 -7.93
CA ASN A 337 -2.52 13.15 -7.61
C ASN A 337 -1.36 12.50 -8.37
N ILE A 338 -0.25 12.27 -7.65
CA ILE A 338 0.92 11.56 -8.15
C ILE A 338 0.73 10.06 -7.91
N GLN A 339 0.24 9.37 -8.94
CA GLN A 339 -0.06 7.93 -8.92
C GLN A 339 1.21 7.13 -9.23
N CYS A 340 1.82 6.54 -8.18
CA CYS A 340 3.07 5.78 -8.25
C CYS A 340 2.87 4.30 -8.64
N GLN A 341 1.63 3.82 -8.61
CA GLN A 341 1.30 2.41 -8.77
C GLN A 341 1.09 1.96 -10.23
N ALA A 342 1.37 0.69 -10.49
CA ALA A 342 1.33 0.09 -11.83
C ALA A 342 0.15 -0.87 -11.98
N THR A 343 -0.72 -0.60 -12.96
CA THR A 343 -1.85 -1.45 -13.34
C THR A 343 -1.40 -2.58 -14.27
N ALA A 344 -0.55 -3.47 -13.75
CA ALA A 344 -0.14 -4.68 -14.47
C ALA A 344 -1.33 -5.58 -14.86
N SER A 345 -2.47 -5.46 -14.15
CA SER A 345 -3.76 -6.05 -14.51
C SER A 345 -4.29 -5.61 -15.88
N ASN A 346 -3.93 -4.42 -16.36
CA ASN A 346 -4.29 -3.93 -17.70
C ASN A 346 -3.44 -4.54 -18.82
N ILE A 347 -2.47 -5.41 -18.50
CA ILE A 347 -1.69 -6.19 -19.47
C ILE A 347 -2.29 -7.61 -19.53
N PRO A 348 -3.08 -8.00 -20.55
CA PRO A 348 -3.83 -9.26 -20.54
C PRO A 348 -2.96 -10.50 -20.35
N LYS A 349 -1.74 -10.50 -20.92
CA LYS A 349 -0.75 -11.56 -20.68
C LYS A 349 -0.36 -11.68 -19.20
N ALA A 350 -0.20 -10.57 -18.47
CA ALA A 350 0.27 -10.59 -17.08
C ALA A 350 -0.80 -11.17 -16.15
N VAL A 351 -2.08 -10.83 -16.39
CA VAL A 351 -3.22 -11.45 -15.70
C VAL A 351 -3.26 -12.96 -15.96
N VAL A 352 -3.16 -13.39 -17.22
CA VAL A 352 -3.15 -14.82 -17.57
C VAL A 352 -2.03 -15.57 -16.85
N TYR A 353 -0.80 -15.04 -16.85
CA TYR A 353 0.31 -15.69 -16.13
C TYR A 353 0.16 -15.66 -14.61
N SER A 354 -0.35 -14.57 -14.02
CA SER A 354 -0.59 -14.49 -12.57
C SER A 354 -1.74 -15.38 -12.09
N VAL A 355 -2.66 -15.77 -12.98
CA VAL A 355 -3.70 -16.77 -12.70
C VAL A 355 -3.16 -18.20 -12.88
N LEU A 356 -2.30 -18.43 -13.89
CA LEU A 356 -1.69 -19.75 -14.12
C LEU A 356 -0.66 -20.13 -13.04
N GLU A 357 0.11 -19.17 -12.54
CA GLU A 357 1.11 -19.35 -11.48
C GLU A 357 0.55 -19.04 -10.08
N ALA A 358 -0.77 -19.00 -9.90
CA ALA A 358 -1.43 -18.51 -8.68
C ALA A 358 -1.09 -19.35 -7.42
N GLY A 359 -0.06 -18.91 -6.69
CA GLY A 359 0.29 -19.31 -5.33
C GLY A 359 -0.07 -18.23 -4.30
N ALA A 360 0.14 -18.53 -3.02
CA ALA A 360 -0.24 -17.63 -1.92
C ALA A 360 0.59 -16.33 -1.80
N SER A 361 1.64 -16.21 -2.61
CA SER A 361 2.63 -15.12 -2.67
C SER A 361 2.73 -14.48 -4.07
N THR A 362 1.95 -14.95 -5.05
CA THR A 362 2.01 -14.47 -6.44
C THR A 362 0.92 -13.44 -6.71
N SER A 363 1.29 -12.18 -6.91
CA SER A 363 0.36 -11.12 -7.31
C SER A 363 1.01 -10.20 -8.33
N CYS A 364 0.29 -9.87 -9.41
CA CYS A 364 0.71 -8.86 -10.40
C CYS A 364 1.14 -7.53 -9.74
N LEU A 365 0.43 -7.10 -8.70
CA LEU A 365 0.72 -5.85 -8.00
C LEU A 365 2.02 -5.97 -7.18
N LEU A 366 2.22 -7.10 -6.50
CA LEU A 366 3.43 -7.34 -5.71
C LEU A 366 4.67 -7.56 -6.60
N ALA A 367 4.48 -8.11 -7.80
CA ALA A 367 5.54 -8.34 -8.80
C ALA A 367 6.09 -7.05 -9.44
N THR A 368 5.34 -5.93 -9.35
CA THR A 368 5.70 -4.64 -9.94
C THR A 368 5.97 -3.57 -8.89
N LYS A 369 5.30 -3.63 -7.73
CA LYS A 369 5.43 -2.68 -6.61
C LYS A 369 6.87 -2.25 -6.33
N PRO A 370 7.83 -3.14 -6.03
CA PRO A 370 9.15 -2.66 -5.62
C PRO A 370 10.02 -2.21 -6.79
N ILE A 371 9.80 -2.73 -8.00
CA ILE A 371 10.43 -2.20 -9.22
C ILE A 371 9.97 -0.76 -9.45
N CYS A 372 8.66 -0.51 -9.39
CA CYS A 372 8.08 0.81 -9.66
C CYS A 372 8.49 1.81 -8.58
N ASP A 373 8.33 1.47 -7.30
CA ASP A 373 8.69 2.32 -6.17
C ASP A 373 10.16 2.72 -6.15
N SER A 374 11.07 1.82 -6.55
CA SER A 374 12.50 2.12 -6.67
C SER A 374 12.84 3.21 -7.70
N LYS A 375 11.85 3.68 -8.48
CA LYS A 375 11.95 4.75 -9.47
C LYS A 375 10.99 5.90 -9.19
N THR A 376 9.73 5.60 -8.88
CA THR A 376 8.67 6.60 -8.68
C THR A 376 8.88 7.40 -7.39
N LEU A 377 9.20 6.75 -6.27
CA LEU A 377 9.40 7.42 -4.99
C LEU A 377 10.65 8.31 -4.96
N PRO A 378 11.83 7.90 -5.50
CA PRO A 378 12.95 8.81 -5.73
C PRO A 378 12.58 10.01 -6.61
N TRP A 379 11.85 9.80 -7.70
CA TRP A 379 11.42 10.92 -8.56
C TRP A 379 10.56 11.91 -7.78
N VAL A 380 9.58 11.43 -7.00
CA VAL A 380 8.69 12.26 -6.18
C VAL A 380 9.50 13.08 -5.17
N LYS A 381 10.39 12.42 -4.42
CA LYS A 381 11.28 13.08 -3.46
C LYS A 381 12.08 14.23 -4.09
N ASP A 382 12.72 13.96 -5.23
CA ASP A 382 13.68 14.90 -5.82
C ASP A 382 13.01 16.01 -6.66
N ASN A 383 11.76 15.80 -7.12
CA ASN A 383 11.13 16.69 -8.11
C ASN A 383 9.77 17.27 -7.70
N ALA A 384 8.99 16.61 -6.83
CA ALA A 384 7.59 17.01 -6.60
C ALA A 384 7.46 18.44 -6.04
N LEU A 385 8.35 18.88 -5.14
CA LEU A 385 8.35 20.26 -4.63
C LEU A 385 8.54 21.29 -5.76
N ARG A 386 9.54 21.06 -6.62
CA ARG A 386 9.88 21.94 -7.74
C ARG A 386 8.81 21.95 -8.82
N ALA A 387 8.20 20.79 -9.09
CA ALA A 387 7.18 20.64 -10.12
C ALA A 387 5.81 21.16 -9.65
N CYS A 388 5.43 20.90 -8.39
CA CYS A 388 4.08 21.17 -7.88
C CYS A 388 3.94 22.52 -7.14
N GLY A 389 5.06 23.17 -6.77
CA GLY A 389 5.04 24.36 -5.92
C GLY A 389 4.36 24.11 -4.57
N ASN A 390 3.87 25.16 -3.91
CA ASN A 390 3.28 25.07 -2.56
C ASN A 390 1.75 25.30 -2.51
N ASN A 391 1.10 25.64 -3.63
CA ASN A 391 -0.25 26.23 -3.64
C ASN A 391 -1.40 25.21 -3.60
N ASP A 392 -1.24 24.04 -4.21
CA ASP A 392 -2.27 23.00 -4.25
C ASP A 392 -1.92 21.84 -3.30
N LEU A 393 -2.94 21.11 -2.81
CA LEU A 393 -2.75 19.84 -2.12
C LEU A 393 -2.06 18.83 -3.06
N VAL A 394 -0.97 18.21 -2.62
CA VAL A 394 -0.30 17.12 -3.35
C VAL A 394 -0.55 15.81 -2.61
N VAL A 395 -1.00 14.80 -3.36
CA VAL A 395 -1.26 13.45 -2.90
C VAL A 395 -0.28 12.50 -3.60
N VAL A 396 0.43 11.69 -2.82
CA VAL A 396 1.24 10.58 -3.31
C VAL A 396 0.41 9.30 -3.11
N MET A 397 0.04 8.64 -4.20
CA MET A 397 -0.86 7.48 -4.20
C MET A 397 -0.10 6.23 -4.64
N ASN A 398 -0.34 5.09 -3.97
CA ASN A 398 0.30 3.81 -4.26
C ASN A 398 -0.65 2.64 -3.94
N ASP A 399 -0.48 1.46 -4.56
CA ASP A 399 -1.33 0.28 -4.37
C ASP A 399 -1.14 -0.35 -2.98
N PHE A 400 0.12 -0.42 -2.51
CA PHE A 400 0.44 -0.74 -1.12
C PHE A 400 1.13 0.47 -0.50
N PHE A 401 0.42 1.15 0.40
CA PHE A 401 0.98 2.25 1.17
C PHE A 401 1.86 1.69 2.30
N ASP A 402 3.16 1.94 2.22
CA ASP A 402 4.18 1.40 3.13
C ASP A 402 5.03 2.50 3.78
N GLY A 403 6.00 2.08 4.61
CA GLY A 403 6.90 2.99 5.30
C GLY A 403 7.65 3.95 4.36
N ALA A 404 8.14 3.47 3.21
CA ALA A 404 8.87 4.31 2.25
C ALA A 404 7.96 5.35 1.56
N THR A 405 6.74 4.96 1.19
CA THR A 405 5.73 5.89 0.66
C THR A 405 5.39 6.98 1.70
N ALA A 406 5.23 6.58 2.97
CA ALA A 406 5.00 7.50 4.08
C ALA A 406 6.18 8.46 4.33
N ASP A 407 7.42 7.95 4.32
CA ASP A 407 8.63 8.75 4.54
C ASP A 407 8.82 9.83 3.45
N VAL A 408 8.62 9.48 2.17
CA VAL A 408 8.72 10.43 1.06
C VAL A 408 7.62 11.49 1.14
N ALA A 409 6.38 11.11 1.46
CA ALA A 409 5.30 12.06 1.69
C ALA A 409 5.56 12.99 2.90
N MET A 410 6.22 12.47 3.93
CA MET A 410 6.64 13.22 5.12
C MET A 410 7.78 14.19 4.85
N GLU A 411 8.80 13.76 4.11
CA GLU A 411 9.91 14.63 3.69
C GLU A 411 9.38 15.79 2.83
N LEU A 412 8.53 15.50 1.84
CA LEU A 412 7.87 16.50 1.01
C LEU A 412 6.99 17.47 1.84
N SER A 413 6.25 16.96 2.83
CA SER A 413 5.42 17.78 3.72
C SER A 413 6.28 18.76 4.55
N ARG A 414 7.40 18.29 5.12
CA ARG A 414 8.35 19.14 5.86
C ARG A 414 8.95 20.22 4.95
N GLN A 415 9.41 19.84 3.75
CA GLN A 415 9.97 20.80 2.78
C GLN A 415 8.97 21.90 2.37
N ARG A 416 7.67 21.59 2.32
CA ARG A 416 6.61 22.54 1.94
C ARG A 416 6.14 23.45 3.08
N LEU A 417 6.16 22.96 4.32
CA LEU A 417 5.63 23.67 5.49
C LEU A 417 6.69 24.47 6.27
N GLY A 418 7.97 24.10 6.13
CA GLY A 418 9.08 24.65 6.92
C GLY A 418 9.26 23.97 8.28
#